data_AF-A8P2S7-F1
#
_entry.id   AF-A8P2S7-F1
#
_cell.length_a   1.000
_cell.length_b   1.000
_cell.length_c   1.000
_cell.angle_alpha   90.00
_cell.angle_beta   90.00
_cell.angle_gamma   90.00
#
_symmetry.space_group_name_H-M   'P 1'
#
loop_
_entity.id
_entity.type
_entity.pdbx_description
1 polymer ?
#
loop_
_entity_poly.entity_id
_entity_poly.type
_entity_poly.pdbx_seq_one_letter_code
_entity_poly.pdbx_strand_id
1 'polypeptide(L)'
;MTLADTTTTVFWPLDERRQGIPYGWATPARICVAGVLDDNVSLEDAQERLNRVCGAPDGCKPTLLPDLDVSATHRIFYHRYPCQTLRYYELANAVHKPTAGFDYSLVEQFNQAHQVQSIVNGKSVRLNKPTAAFLLNFAATVIRPVVGLSRYARLPLPLHLLPHSAIAQQVKVRGKQAEVFLENIDALSVVHQDARISKYAKRYTSFFNDIWLLLNDYTIGFAFGALLCDNHQKLAASLASYIQLLCLSCVEESLIWLDSWPGGLKLNTDLSKFYSKMFISIVQLWGDLLVHHILPHTSSLVLLCGYASIFGGFTFSLALIIDALGFFITPHLTVCYILSRLVYSIVKDALGGLWAVFRGKRYNVLRNRMDTWDFDIDQLVFGTMLFTLLVFLFPTILAYYSLFAVIQLALLMLQAVVETLLAFMNHFPLFKLMLKVKDPARLPASVYFLITKDSIIVQTR
;
A
#
# COMPACT_ATOMS: atom_id res chain seq x y z
N MET A 1 -2.53 -51.67 -19.12
CA MET A 1 -1.23 -51.00 -18.90
C MET A 1 -0.58 -50.90 -20.27
N THR A 2 -0.97 -49.90 -21.05
CA THR A 2 -0.56 -49.68 -22.44
C THR A 2 0.37 -48.48 -22.46
N LEU A 3 1.54 -48.64 -23.07
CA LEU A 3 2.55 -47.61 -23.26
C LEU A 3 1.88 -46.36 -23.85
N ALA A 4 1.89 -45.27 -23.09
CA ALA A 4 1.59 -43.96 -23.64
C ALA A 4 2.77 -43.59 -24.53
N ASP A 5 2.54 -43.56 -25.84
CA ASP A 5 3.40 -42.85 -26.78
C ASP A 5 3.67 -41.46 -26.21
N THR A 6 4.90 -41.20 -25.77
CA THR A 6 5.33 -39.87 -25.37
C THR A 6 5.47 -39.03 -26.64
N THR A 7 4.35 -38.54 -27.17
CA THR A 7 4.33 -37.59 -28.28
C THR A 7 5.03 -36.31 -27.82
N THR A 8 6.31 -36.17 -28.17
CA THR A 8 7.10 -34.98 -27.85
C THR A 8 6.46 -33.76 -28.52
N THR A 9 6.13 -32.73 -27.75
CA THR A 9 5.57 -31.49 -28.30
C THR A 9 6.69 -30.50 -28.60
N VAL A 10 6.70 -29.91 -29.81
CA VAL A 10 7.71 -28.93 -30.23
C VAL A 10 7.12 -27.52 -30.22
N PHE A 11 7.75 -26.62 -29.47
CA PHE A 11 7.44 -25.20 -29.47
C PHE A 11 8.39 -24.47 -30.43
N TRP A 12 7.83 -23.87 -31.47
CA TRP A 12 8.58 -23.23 -32.56
C TRP A 12 8.33 -21.72 -32.63
N PRO A 13 9.36 -20.89 -32.83
CA PRO A 13 9.19 -19.45 -32.95
C PRO A 13 8.50 -19.06 -34.27
N LEU A 14 7.41 -18.31 -34.19
CA LEU A 14 6.54 -17.96 -35.33
C LEU A 14 7.26 -17.17 -36.43
N ASP A 15 8.27 -16.39 -36.05
CA ASP A 15 9.06 -15.53 -36.93
C ASP A 15 10.23 -16.27 -37.63
N GLU A 16 10.53 -17.50 -37.22
CA GLU A 16 11.63 -18.30 -37.80
C GLU A 16 11.10 -19.28 -38.84
N ARG A 17 11.35 -18.99 -40.13
CA ARG A 17 10.96 -19.84 -41.27
C ARG A 17 12.14 -20.45 -42.01
N ARG A 18 13.37 -20.18 -41.56
CA ARG A 18 14.60 -20.62 -42.23
C ARG A 18 14.84 -22.10 -42.00
N GLN A 19 15.46 -22.75 -42.98
CA GLN A 19 15.94 -24.13 -42.88
C GLN A 19 17.41 -24.11 -42.46
N GLY A 20 17.76 -24.93 -41.48
CA GLY A 20 19.11 -25.00 -40.91
C GLY A 20 19.09 -25.81 -39.62
N ILE A 21 20.22 -25.87 -38.92
CA ILE A 21 20.33 -26.63 -37.67
C ILE A 21 19.64 -25.84 -36.54
N PRO A 22 18.54 -26.36 -35.94
CA PRO A 22 17.88 -25.68 -34.85
C PRO A 22 18.68 -25.82 -33.56
N TYR A 23 18.51 -24.86 -32.66
CA TYR A 23 19.03 -24.94 -31.29
C TYR A 23 17.97 -24.49 -30.30
N GLY A 24 18.04 -25.01 -29.08
CA GLY A 24 17.03 -24.76 -28.07
C GLY A 24 17.17 -25.70 -26.88
N TRP A 25 16.09 -25.87 -26.14
CA TRP A 25 16.05 -26.73 -24.96
C TRP A 25 15.29 -28.02 -25.29
N ALA A 26 15.90 -29.17 -25.00
CA ALA A 26 15.27 -30.47 -25.17
C ALA A 26 15.05 -31.15 -23.82
N THR A 27 13.84 -31.67 -23.63
CA THR A 27 13.47 -32.54 -22.50
C THR A 27 12.67 -33.73 -23.05
N PRO A 28 12.59 -34.86 -22.33
CA PRO A 28 11.90 -36.05 -22.84
C PRO A 28 10.45 -35.82 -23.28
N ALA A 29 9.74 -34.88 -22.64
CA ALA A 29 8.33 -34.58 -22.93
C ALA A 29 8.13 -33.43 -23.95
N ARG A 30 9.10 -32.51 -24.09
CA ARG A 30 8.94 -31.30 -24.91
C ARG A 30 10.27 -30.73 -25.41
N ILE A 31 10.21 -30.03 -26.53
CA ILE A 31 11.35 -29.32 -27.13
C ILE A 31 10.95 -27.87 -27.36
N CYS A 32 11.74 -26.92 -26.86
CA CYS A 32 11.56 -25.49 -27.10
C CYS A 32 12.68 -24.98 -27.99
N VAL A 33 12.36 -24.66 -29.25
CA VAL A 33 13.33 -24.14 -30.21
C VAL A 33 13.52 -22.65 -29.98
N ALA A 34 14.77 -22.22 -29.78
CA ALA A 34 15.11 -20.81 -29.59
C ALA A 34 15.35 -20.10 -30.94
N GLY A 35 15.93 -20.80 -31.92
CA GLY A 35 16.19 -20.30 -33.26
C GLY A 35 16.88 -21.33 -34.15
N VAL A 36 17.27 -20.90 -35.34
CA VAL A 36 18.00 -21.70 -36.33
C VAL A 36 19.34 -21.00 -36.60
N LEU A 37 20.41 -21.79 -36.79
CA LEU A 37 21.74 -21.28 -37.07
C LEU A 37 21.77 -20.45 -38.35
N ASP A 38 22.52 -19.35 -38.35
CA ASP A 38 22.82 -18.62 -39.58
C ASP A 38 23.94 -19.36 -40.32
N ASP A 39 23.89 -19.41 -41.66
CA ASP A 39 24.86 -20.13 -42.52
C ASP A 39 26.32 -19.65 -42.33
N ASN A 40 26.50 -18.46 -41.75
CA ASN A 40 27.79 -17.82 -41.54
C ASN A 40 28.44 -18.16 -40.18
N VAL A 41 27.80 -18.99 -39.34
CA VAL A 41 28.28 -19.34 -37.99
C VAL A 41 28.73 -20.80 -37.97
N SER A 42 29.96 -21.07 -37.52
CA SER A 42 30.44 -22.44 -37.39
C SER A 42 29.74 -23.17 -36.23
N LEU A 43 29.62 -24.51 -36.31
CA LEU A 43 28.98 -25.31 -35.27
C LEU A 43 29.73 -25.25 -33.93
N GLU A 44 31.06 -25.19 -33.98
CA GLU A 44 31.90 -25.08 -32.78
C GLU A 44 31.72 -23.72 -32.09
N ASP A 45 31.74 -22.63 -32.86
CA ASP A 45 31.50 -21.28 -32.33
C ASP A 45 30.10 -21.14 -31.73
N ALA A 46 29.10 -21.74 -32.38
CA ALA A 46 27.74 -21.74 -31.89
C ALA A 46 27.59 -22.50 -30.57
N GLN A 47 28.19 -23.70 -30.48
CA GLN A 47 28.17 -24.49 -29.26
C GLN A 47 28.91 -23.77 -28.12
N GLU A 48 30.03 -23.10 -28.41
CA GLU A 48 30.75 -22.29 -27.43
C GLU A 48 29.88 -21.12 -26.91
N ARG A 49 29.20 -20.41 -27.82
CA ARG A 49 28.27 -19.31 -27.46
C ARG A 49 27.08 -19.81 -26.65
N LEU A 50 26.50 -20.95 -27.00
CA LEU A 50 25.41 -21.59 -26.25
C LEU A 50 25.84 -22.00 -24.85
N ASN A 51 27.06 -22.51 -24.69
CA ASN A 51 27.61 -22.92 -23.39
C ASN A 51 27.78 -21.73 -22.42
N ARG A 52 27.94 -20.51 -22.94
CA ARG A 52 28.04 -19.26 -22.17
C ARG A 52 26.69 -18.77 -21.64
N VAL A 53 25.57 -19.19 -22.24
CA VAL A 53 24.23 -18.79 -21.81
C VAL A 53 23.88 -19.45 -20.48
N CYS A 54 23.27 -18.68 -19.57
CA CYS A 54 22.74 -19.22 -18.32
C CYS A 54 21.59 -20.21 -18.59
N GLY A 55 21.59 -21.34 -17.88
CA GLY A 55 20.54 -22.36 -18.00
C GLY A 55 19.16 -21.87 -17.54
N ALA A 56 18.11 -22.55 -18.01
CA ALA A 56 16.74 -22.41 -17.51
C ALA A 56 16.68 -22.76 -16.00
N PRO A 57 15.62 -22.39 -15.25
CA PRO A 57 15.50 -22.64 -13.81
C PRO A 57 15.71 -24.12 -13.41
N ASP A 58 15.42 -25.04 -14.32
CA ASP A 58 15.56 -26.49 -14.14
C ASP A 58 16.97 -27.01 -14.44
N GLY A 59 17.95 -26.12 -14.67
CA GLY A 59 19.33 -26.45 -15.04
C GLY A 59 19.53 -26.81 -16.51
N CYS A 60 18.46 -26.83 -17.32
CA CYS A 60 18.52 -27.15 -18.74
C CYS A 60 19.20 -26.01 -19.53
N LYS A 61 20.34 -26.31 -20.16
CA LYS A 61 21.06 -25.38 -21.05
C LYS A 61 20.57 -25.55 -22.49
N PRO A 62 20.60 -24.48 -23.30
CA PRO A 62 20.29 -24.61 -24.71
C PRO A 62 21.41 -25.37 -25.44
N THR A 63 21.05 -26.28 -26.33
CA THR A 63 21.97 -27.12 -27.13
C THR A 63 21.58 -27.12 -28.60
N LEU A 64 22.51 -27.52 -29.47
CA LEU A 64 22.22 -27.83 -30.87
C LEU A 64 21.30 -29.05 -30.96
N LEU A 65 20.37 -29.04 -31.92
CA LEU A 65 19.35 -30.08 -32.14
C LEU A 65 19.39 -30.57 -33.60
N PRO A 66 20.50 -31.17 -34.07
CA PRO A 66 20.66 -31.57 -35.48
C PRO A 66 19.69 -32.67 -35.91
N ASP A 67 19.28 -33.55 -34.99
CA ASP A 67 18.46 -34.74 -35.28
C ASP A 67 16.95 -34.49 -35.16
N LEU A 68 16.52 -33.23 -35.06
CA LEU A 68 15.11 -32.89 -34.89
C LEU A 68 14.35 -33.04 -36.22
N ASP A 69 13.58 -34.12 -36.38
CA ASP A 69 12.66 -34.25 -37.52
C ASP A 69 11.47 -33.29 -37.37
N VAL A 70 11.57 -32.19 -38.12
CA VAL A 70 10.59 -31.11 -38.13
C VAL A 70 9.24 -31.60 -38.71
N SER A 71 9.22 -32.64 -39.53
CA SER A 71 8.03 -33.08 -40.29
C SER A 71 7.06 -33.97 -39.49
N ALA A 72 7.55 -34.77 -38.56
CA ALA A 72 6.76 -35.79 -37.84
C ALA A 72 6.12 -35.32 -36.52
N THR A 73 6.38 -34.07 -36.09
CA THR A 73 6.12 -33.65 -34.69
C THR A 73 4.97 -32.64 -34.56
N HIS A 74 4.15 -32.77 -33.49
CA HIS A 74 3.12 -31.78 -33.15
C HIS A 74 3.76 -30.41 -32.82
N ARG A 75 3.52 -29.40 -33.66
CA ARG A 75 4.09 -28.05 -33.51
C ARG A 75 3.10 -27.07 -32.88
N ILE A 76 3.59 -26.36 -31.87
CA ILE A 76 2.92 -25.20 -31.28
C ILE A 76 3.81 -23.98 -31.55
N PHE A 77 3.25 -22.93 -32.12
CA PHE A 77 3.99 -21.71 -32.42
C PHE A 77 3.92 -20.72 -31.26
N TYR A 78 4.99 -19.98 -31.00
CA TYR A 78 4.99 -18.89 -30.03
C TYR A 78 5.65 -17.63 -30.61
N HIS A 79 5.25 -16.46 -30.12
CA HIS A 79 5.84 -15.19 -30.55
C HIS A 79 7.12 -14.89 -29.75
N ARG A 80 8.26 -14.69 -30.42
CA ARG A 80 9.50 -14.20 -29.79
C ARG A 80 9.43 -12.69 -29.60
N TYR A 81 9.58 -12.22 -28.37
CA TYR A 81 9.73 -10.78 -28.12
C TYR A 81 11.20 -10.38 -28.32
N PRO A 82 11.49 -9.27 -29.03
CA PRO A 82 12.85 -8.80 -29.17
C PRO A 82 13.47 -8.54 -27.80
N CYS A 83 14.74 -8.90 -27.62
CA CYS A 83 15.46 -8.76 -26.35
C CYS A 83 15.62 -7.31 -25.86
N GLN A 84 15.28 -6.32 -26.70
CA GLN A 84 15.25 -4.90 -26.37
C GLN A 84 13.89 -4.44 -25.81
N THR A 85 12.86 -5.29 -25.95
CA THR A 85 11.52 -5.03 -25.41
C THR A 85 11.41 -5.62 -24.02
N LEU A 86 10.76 -4.90 -23.10
CA LEU A 86 10.48 -5.37 -21.74
C LEU A 86 9.18 -6.19 -21.67
N ARG A 87 8.88 -6.91 -22.76
CA ARG A 87 7.70 -7.77 -22.90
C ARG A 87 8.10 -9.19 -22.52
N TYR A 88 7.24 -9.89 -21.80
CA TYR A 88 7.51 -11.24 -21.34
C TYR A 88 6.20 -11.99 -21.07
N TYR A 89 6.26 -13.31 -21.20
CA TYR A 89 5.21 -14.23 -20.80
C TYR A 89 5.27 -14.48 -19.30
N GLU A 90 4.12 -14.52 -18.63
CA GLU A 90 4.00 -14.94 -17.23
C GLU A 90 2.76 -15.84 -17.06
N LEU A 91 2.90 -16.91 -16.28
CA LEU A 91 1.78 -17.75 -15.90
C LEU A 91 1.06 -17.14 -14.69
N ALA A 92 -0.23 -16.85 -14.86
CA ALA A 92 -1.09 -16.41 -13.78
C ALA A 92 -1.47 -17.60 -12.88
N ASN A 93 -0.57 -17.99 -11.96
CA ASN A 93 -0.84 -18.65 -10.67
C ASN A 93 0.43 -19.33 -10.15
N ALA A 94 0.83 -19.02 -8.91
CA ALA A 94 1.95 -19.67 -8.21
C ALA A 94 1.66 -21.13 -7.77
N VAL A 95 0.45 -21.64 -8.05
CA VAL A 95 -0.02 -22.99 -7.65
C VAL A 95 -0.31 -23.85 -8.88
N HIS A 96 0.56 -23.83 -9.89
CA HIS A 96 0.54 -24.87 -10.92
C HIS A 96 1.38 -26.05 -10.44
N LYS A 97 0.74 -27.21 -10.24
CA LYS A 97 1.48 -28.48 -10.21
C LYS A 97 2.16 -28.62 -11.57
N PRO A 98 3.47 -28.90 -11.63
CA PRO A 98 4.17 -29.06 -12.90
C PRO A 98 3.52 -30.19 -13.68
N THR A 99 2.79 -29.84 -14.74
CA THR A 99 2.29 -30.79 -15.72
C THR A 99 3.36 -31.01 -16.78
N ALA A 100 3.46 -32.21 -17.34
CA ALA A 100 4.48 -32.58 -18.32
C ALA A 100 4.48 -31.72 -19.62
N GLY A 101 3.40 -30.99 -19.91
CA GLY A 101 3.25 -30.17 -21.12
C GLY A 101 3.74 -28.72 -20.97
N PHE A 102 2.98 -27.89 -20.23
CA PHE A 102 3.20 -26.44 -20.12
C PHE A 102 3.47 -26.03 -18.67
N ASP A 103 4.64 -25.47 -18.39
CA ASP A 103 5.05 -25.06 -17.04
C ASP A 103 5.84 -23.74 -17.04
N TYR A 104 6.29 -23.35 -15.85
CA TYR A 104 7.05 -22.11 -15.65
C TYR A 104 8.41 -22.12 -16.36
N SER A 105 9.08 -23.27 -16.48
CA SER A 105 10.39 -23.32 -17.13
C SER A 105 10.28 -23.19 -18.64
N LEU A 106 9.23 -23.74 -19.26
CA LEU A 106 8.92 -23.48 -20.67
C LEU A 106 8.63 -22.00 -20.95
N VAL A 107 7.86 -21.34 -20.08
CA VAL A 107 7.57 -19.91 -20.21
C VAL A 107 8.84 -19.06 -20.07
N GLU A 108 9.75 -19.43 -19.19
CA GLU A 108 11.05 -18.79 -19.08
C GLU A 108 11.92 -19.05 -20.33
N GLN A 109 11.85 -20.24 -20.93
CA GLN A 109 12.51 -20.54 -22.22
C GLN A 109 11.97 -19.65 -23.35
N PHE A 110 10.65 -19.40 -23.43
CA PHE A 110 10.08 -18.45 -24.40
C PHE A 110 10.62 -17.04 -24.20
N ASN A 111 10.74 -16.60 -22.95
CA ASN A 111 11.28 -15.29 -22.62
C ASN A 111 12.77 -15.16 -23.00
N GLN A 112 13.54 -16.25 -22.93
CA GLN A 112 14.97 -16.26 -23.23
C GLN A 112 15.29 -16.51 -24.72
N ALA A 113 14.38 -17.11 -25.48
CA ALA A 113 14.62 -17.54 -26.87
C ALA A 113 15.29 -16.49 -27.77
N HIS A 114 14.79 -15.25 -27.77
CA HIS A 114 15.38 -14.18 -28.58
C HIS A 114 16.75 -13.68 -28.05
N GLN A 115 16.97 -13.75 -26.73
CA GLN A 115 18.28 -13.42 -26.15
C GLN A 115 19.32 -14.46 -26.61
N VAL A 116 18.99 -15.75 -26.52
CA VAL A 116 19.84 -16.85 -26.99
C VAL A 116 20.15 -16.68 -28.48
N GLN A 117 19.15 -16.40 -29.31
CA GLN A 117 19.36 -16.14 -30.73
C GLN A 117 20.30 -14.97 -30.99
N SER A 118 20.17 -13.89 -30.23
CA SER A 118 21.04 -12.72 -30.37
C SER A 118 22.49 -13.04 -29.98
N ILE A 119 22.69 -13.79 -28.89
CA ILE A 119 24.01 -14.23 -28.41
C ILE A 119 24.69 -15.16 -29.41
N VAL A 120 23.97 -16.16 -29.93
CA VAL A 120 24.48 -17.10 -30.95
C VAL A 120 24.91 -16.34 -32.21
N ASN A 121 24.14 -15.33 -32.63
CA ASN A 121 24.44 -14.51 -33.81
C ASN A 121 25.48 -13.40 -33.52
N GLY A 122 26.09 -13.37 -32.33
CA GLY A 122 27.14 -12.41 -31.97
C GLY A 122 26.66 -10.97 -31.74
N LYS A 123 25.35 -10.77 -31.59
CA LYS A 123 24.74 -9.46 -31.32
C LYS A 123 24.70 -9.20 -29.82
N SER A 124 25.14 -8.02 -29.39
CA SER A 124 25.07 -7.65 -27.97
C SER A 124 23.63 -7.45 -27.51
N VAL A 125 23.21 -8.15 -26.46
CA VAL A 125 21.92 -7.92 -25.80
C VAL A 125 22.05 -6.73 -24.84
N ARG A 126 21.29 -5.66 -25.08
CA ARG A 126 21.19 -4.50 -24.17
C ARG A 126 19.74 -4.31 -23.74
N LEU A 127 19.46 -4.63 -22.47
CA LEU A 127 18.15 -4.40 -21.85
C LEU A 127 17.94 -2.92 -21.46
N ASN A 128 19.04 -2.19 -21.21
CA ASN A 128 18.98 -0.79 -20.79
C ASN A 128 18.75 0.13 -21.99
N LYS A 129 17.58 0.79 -22.04
CA LYS A 129 17.38 1.92 -22.95
C LYS A 129 18.28 3.09 -22.52
N PRO A 130 18.90 3.85 -23.44
CA PRO A 130 19.85 4.91 -23.10
C PRO A 130 19.23 6.00 -22.21
N THR A 131 17.94 6.30 -22.40
CA THR A 131 17.19 7.25 -21.56
C THR A 131 16.98 6.75 -20.13
N ALA A 132 16.76 5.45 -19.94
CA ALA A 132 16.64 4.85 -18.62
C ALA A 132 18.00 4.81 -17.90
N ALA A 133 19.09 4.56 -18.65
CA ALA A 133 20.45 4.58 -18.10
C ALA A 133 20.84 5.98 -17.60
N PHE A 134 20.48 7.04 -18.33
CA PHE A 134 20.67 8.43 -17.87
C PHE A 134 19.93 8.70 -16.56
N LEU A 135 18.63 8.34 -16.47
CA LEU A 135 17.84 8.52 -15.26
C LEU A 135 18.36 7.69 -14.08
N LEU A 136 18.79 6.46 -14.32
CA LEU A 136 19.42 5.60 -13.31
C LEU A 136 20.70 6.23 -12.77
N ASN A 137 21.56 6.74 -13.64
CA ASN A 137 22.81 7.40 -13.25
C ASN A 137 22.55 8.71 -12.51
N PHE A 138 21.63 9.55 -13.00
CA PHE A 138 21.24 10.79 -12.33
C PHE A 138 20.67 10.52 -10.93
N ALA A 139 19.75 9.57 -10.83
CA ALA A 139 19.16 9.19 -9.56
C ALA A 139 20.21 8.59 -8.61
N ALA A 140 21.16 7.80 -9.11
CA ALA A 140 22.28 7.29 -8.32
C ALA A 140 23.18 8.40 -7.78
N THR A 141 23.50 9.41 -8.60
CA THR A 141 24.35 10.54 -8.21
C THR A 141 23.69 11.41 -7.14
N VAL A 142 22.37 11.61 -7.20
CA VAL A 142 21.64 12.43 -6.22
C VAL A 142 21.32 11.65 -4.94
N ILE A 143 20.86 10.40 -5.05
CA ILE A 143 20.28 9.66 -3.92
C ILE A 143 21.34 8.96 -3.08
N ARG A 144 22.40 8.41 -3.67
CA ARG A 144 23.48 7.76 -2.90
C ARG A 144 24.09 8.65 -1.82
N PRO A 145 24.46 9.92 -2.07
CA PRO A 145 25.00 10.78 -1.03
C PRO A 145 23.94 11.10 0.03
N VAL A 146 22.68 11.33 -0.34
CA VAL A 146 21.59 11.63 0.61
C VAL A 146 21.33 10.46 1.55
N VAL A 147 21.26 9.24 1.04
CA VAL A 147 21.06 8.02 1.86
C VAL A 147 22.32 7.68 2.66
N GLY A 148 23.51 7.91 2.10
CA GLY A 148 24.77 7.80 2.83
C GLY A 148 24.80 8.74 4.04
N LEU A 149 24.37 9.99 3.85
CA LEU A 149 24.27 11.00 4.91
C LEU A 149 23.21 10.60 5.95
N SER A 150 22.05 10.09 5.53
CA SER A 150 20.99 9.66 6.45
C SER A 150 21.38 8.45 7.30
N ARG A 151 22.19 7.52 6.75
CA ARG A 151 22.77 6.40 7.50
C ARG A 151 23.80 6.84 8.53
N TYR A 152 24.54 7.91 8.23
CA TYR A 152 25.49 8.52 9.17
C TYR A 152 24.78 9.35 10.24
N ALA A 153 23.70 10.02 9.86
CA ALA A 153 22.95 10.90 10.71
C ALA A 153 22.05 10.18 11.72
N ARG A 154 21.98 8.81 11.73
CA ARG A 154 21.03 7.96 12.50
C ARG A 154 20.28 8.78 13.54
N LEU A 155 19.21 9.46 13.11
CA LEU A 155 18.42 10.22 14.06
C LEU A 155 17.85 9.15 14.99
N PRO A 156 18.09 9.21 16.31
CA PRO A 156 17.43 8.34 17.24
C PRO A 156 15.97 8.80 17.27
N LEU A 157 15.18 8.40 16.27
CA LEU A 157 13.74 8.58 16.28
C LEU A 157 13.26 7.76 17.46
N PRO A 158 12.66 8.39 18.49
CA PRO A 158 12.16 7.66 19.64
C PRO A 158 11.13 6.64 19.14
N LEU A 159 11.49 5.35 19.21
CA LEU A 159 10.64 4.22 18.76
C LEU A 159 9.24 4.27 19.37
N HIS A 160 9.10 4.91 20.53
CA HIS A 160 7.85 5.08 21.26
C HIS A 160 6.89 6.11 20.64
N LEU A 161 7.38 7.13 19.92
CA LEU A 161 6.52 8.14 19.27
C LEU A 161 6.14 7.76 17.84
N LEU A 162 6.79 6.74 17.28
CA LEU A 162 6.56 6.24 15.92
C LEU A 162 5.09 5.85 15.61
N PRO A 163 4.32 5.18 16.50
CA PRO A 163 2.93 4.85 16.20
C PRO A 163 2.00 6.07 16.28
N HIS A 164 2.39 7.15 16.95
CA HIS A 164 1.53 8.30 17.25
C HIS A 164 1.84 9.54 16.41
N SER A 165 2.97 9.60 15.71
CA SER A 165 3.34 10.71 14.82
C SER A 165 3.36 10.26 13.36
N ALA A 166 2.51 10.87 12.54
CA ALA A 166 2.47 10.68 11.11
C ALA A 166 3.78 11.15 10.43
N ILE A 167 4.43 12.19 10.95
CA ILE A 167 5.73 12.66 10.41
C ILE A 167 6.78 11.57 10.59
N ALA A 168 6.86 10.98 11.78
CA ALA A 168 7.81 9.92 12.08
C ALA A 168 7.56 8.69 11.18
N GLN A 169 6.30 8.36 10.92
CA GLN A 169 5.93 7.32 9.96
C GLN A 169 6.35 7.68 8.53
N GLN A 170 6.14 8.92 8.09
CA GLN A 170 6.50 9.36 6.74
C GLN A 170 8.01 9.34 6.52
N VAL A 171 8.80 9.76 7.51
CA VAL A 171 10.28 9.63 7.48
C VAL A 171 10.69 8.17 7.31
N LYS A 172 10.06 7.24 8.06
CA LYS A 172 10.33 5.81 7.94
C LYS A 172 9.97 5.26 6.56
N VAL A 173 8.81 5.63 6.02
CA VAL A 173 8.37 5.21 4.68
C VAL A 173 9.38 5.67 3.63
N ARG A 174 9.80 6.94 3.69
CA ARG A 174 10.78 7.52 2.77
C ARG A 174 12.17 6.88 2.90
N GLY A 175 12.60 6.57 4.12
CA GLY A 175 13.82 5.80 4.36
C GLY A 175 13.79 4.43 3.69
N LYS A 176 12.71 3.67 3.89
CA LYS A 176 12.54 2.34 3.25
C LYS A 176 12.47 2.43 1.72
N GLN A 177 11.73 3.41 1.19
CA GLN A 177 11.67 3.66 -0.25
C GLN A 177 13.06 3.96 -0.81
N ALA A 178 13.87 4.78 -0.12
CA ALA A 178 15.22 5.10 -0.56
C ALA A 178 16.15 3.87 -0.60
N GLU A 179 16.04 2.96 0.37
CA GLU A 179 16.80 1.70 0.38
C GLU A 179 16.43 0.79 -0.79
N VAL A 180 15.12 0.55 -1.01
CA VAL A 180 14.63 -0.25 -2.15
C VAL A 180 15.03 0.39 -3.48
N PHE A 181 15.00 1.72 -3.55
CA PHE A 181 15.38 2.47 -4.73
C PHE A 181 16.87 2.29 -5.07
N LEU A 182 17.76 2.34 -4.08
CA LEU A 182 19.20 2.08 -4.28
C LEU A 182 19.45 0.64 -4.75
N GLU A 183 18.79 -0.34 -4.13
CA GLU A 183 18.91 -1.74 -4.54
C GLU A 183 18.49 -1.92 -6.01
N ASN A 184 17.42 -1.21 -6.43
CA ASN A 184 16.96 -1.21 -7.81
C ASN A 184 17.93 -0.53 -8.78
N ILE A 185 18.56 0.58 -8.40
CA ILE A 185 19.62 1.22 -9.21
C ILE A 185 20.76 0.24 -9.44
N ASP A 186 21.28 -0.37 -8.38
CA ASP A 186 22.45 -1.24 -8.48
C ASP A 186 22.16 -2.45 -9.37
N ALA A 187 20.96 -3.02 -9.26
CA ALA A 187 20.56 -4.16 -10.08
C ALA A 187 20.21 -3.81 -11.53
N LEU A 188 19.68 -2.61 -11.81
CA LEU A 188 19.32 -2.18 -13.17
C LEU A 188 20.50 -1.55 -13.93
N SER A 189 21.49 -1.00 -13.22
CA SER A 189 22.68 -0.37 -13.82
C SER A 189 23.68 -1.39 -14.37
N VAL A 190 23.76 -2.59 -13.79
CA VAL A 190 24.63 -3.66 -14.28
C VAL A 190 24.10 -4.21 -15.62
N VAL A 191 24.98 -4.25 -16.62
CA VAL A 191 24.69 -4.88 -17.92
C VAL A 191 24.66 -6.39 -17.72
N HIS A 192 23.46 -6.95 -17.61
CA HIS A 192 23.29 -8.39 -17.56
C HIS A 192 23.08 -8.92 -18.97
N GLN A 193 24.00 -9.76 -19.45
CA GLN A 193 23.84 -10.47 -20.72
C GLN A 193 22.82 -11.63 -20.59
N ASP A 194 22.70 -12.21 -19.38
CA ASP A 194 21.85 -13.38 -19.11
C ASP A 194 20.76 -13.14 -18.03
N ALA A 195 20.37 -11.89 -17.77
CA ALA A 195 19.31 -11.63 -16.81
C ALA A 195 17.96 -12.13 -17.33
N ARG A 196 17.24 -12.83 -16.46
CA ARG A 196 15.83 -13.19 -16.66
C ARG A 196 15.00 -11.93 -16.93
N ILE A 197 14.44 -11.82 -18.14
CA ILE A 197 13.68 -10.65 -18.59
C ILE A 197 12.50 -10.37 -17.65
N SER A 198 11.83 -11.42 -17.17
CA SER A 198 10.70 -11.33 -16.22
C SER A 198 11.09 -10.60 -14.94
N LYS A 199 12.21 -10.97 -14.31
CA LYS A 199 12.73 -10.33 -13.09
C LYS A 199 13.17 -8.88 -13.36
N TYR A 200 13.88 -8.66 -14.47
CA TYR A 200 14.33 -7.32 -14.86
C TYR A 200 13.15 -6.39 -15.13
N ALA A 201 12.13 -6.83 -15.89
CA ALA A 201 10.95 -6.04 -16.23
C ALA A 201 10.10 -5.70 -14.99
N LYS A 202 9.95 -6.63 -14.04
CA LYS A 202 9.30 -6.36 -12.73
C LYS A 202 10.05 -5.28 -11.95
N ARG A 203 11.38 -5.40 -11.86
CA ARG A 203 12.24 -4.45 -11.14
C ARG A 203 12.23 -3.07 -11.79
N TYR A 204 12.32 -3.02 -13.12
CA TYR A 204 12.18 -1.80 -13.92
C TYR A 204 10.83 -1.14 -13.66
N THR A 205 9.73 -1.90 -13.69
CA THR A 205 8.38 -1.37 -13.50
C THR A 205 8.18 -0.81 -12.09
N SER A 206 8.73 -1.47 -11.06
CA SER A 206 8.72 -0.94 -9.69
C SER A 206 9.52 0.35 -9.59
N PHE A 207 10.74 0.36 -10.11
CA PHE A 207 11.64 1.52 -10.06
C PHE A 207 11.02 2.77 -10.69
N PHE A 208 10.46 2.64 -11.91
CA PHE A 208 9.81 3.77 -12.58
C PHE A 208 8.50 4.18 -11.91
N ASN A 209 7.79 3.25 -11.24
CA ASN A 209 6.65 3.61 -10.41
C ASN A 209 7.07 4.50 -9.24
N ASP A 210 8.15 4.14 -8.55
CA ASP A 210 8.67 4.89 -7.41
C ASP A 210 9.15 6.29 -7.83
N ILE A 211 9.85 6.40 -8.98
CA ILE A 211 10.21 7.71 -9.56
C ILE A 211 8.96 8.54 -9.83
N TRP A 212 7.94 7.95 -10.44
CA TRP A 212 6.74 8.69 -10.82
C TRP A 212 5.98 9.20 -9.61
N LEU A 213 5.85 8.39 -8.56
CA LEU A 213 5.23 8.81 -7.30
C LEU A 213 6.04 9.93 -6.64
N LEU A 214 7.36 9.80 -6.58
CA LEU A 214 8.26 10.81 -6.02
C LEU A 214 8.12 12.15 -6.77
N LEU A 215 8.15 12.11 -8.10
CA LEU A 215 8.05 13.31 -8.93
C LEU A 215 6.69 14.02 -8.75
N ASN A 216 5.60 13.26 -8.69
CA ASN A 216 4.27 13.84 -8.43
C ASN A 216 4.18 14.43 -7.02
N ASP A 217 4.71 13.74 -6.00
CA ASP A 217 4.70 14.24 -4.63
C ASP A 217 5.51 15.54 -4.47
N TYR A 218 6.66 15.64 -5.12
CA TYR A 218 7.46 16.88 -5.13
C TYR A 218 6.83 17.98 -5.97
N THR A 219 6.22 17.66 -7.11
CA THR A 219 5.60 18.68 -7.97
C THR A 219 4.38 19.30 -7.28
N ILE A 220 3.51 18.45 -6.72
CA ILE A 220 2.36 18.90 -5.92
C ILE A 220 2.87 19.59 -4.64
N GLY A 221 3.88 19.03 -3.99
CA GLY A 221 4.46 19.57 -2.77
C GLY A 221 5.08 20.95 -2.95
N PHE A 222 5.76 21.19 -4.07
CA PHE A 222 6.32 22.50 -4.41
C PHE A 222 5.21 23.52 -4.64
N ALA A 223 4.21 23.19 -5.47
CA ALA A 223 3.08 24.09 -5.73
C ALA A 223 2.28 24.41 -4.45
N PHE A 224 1.97 23.39 -3.66
CA PHE A 224 1.26 23.55 -2.39
C PHE A 224 2.08 24.34 -1.37
N GLY A 225 3.38 24.03 -1.24
CA GLY A 225 4.26 24.70 -0.31
C GLY A 225 4.51 26.16 -0.66
N ALA A 226 4.68 26.49 -1.94
CA ALA A 226 4.75 27.88 -2.41
C ALA A 226 3.46 28.65 -2.05
N LEU A 227 2.30 28.04 -2.30
CA LEU A 227 1.01 28.64 -1.94
C LEU A 227 0.89 28.90 -0.43
N LEU A 228 1.33 27.95 0.41
CA LEU A 228 1.35 28.12 1.86
C LEU A 228 2.29 29.25 2.29
N CYS A 229 3.51 29.29 1.74
CA CYS A 229 4.51 30.31 2.07
C CYS A 229 4.05 31.71 1.64
N ASP A 230 3.51 31.87 0.43
CA ASP A 230 3.09 33.17 -0.08
C ASP A 230 1.87 33.73 0.67
N ASN A 231 0.98 32.85 1.15
CA ASN A 231 -0.28 33.24 1.79
C ASN A 231 -0.32 32.97 3.31
N HIS A 232 0.82 32.66 3.92
CA HIS A 232 0.91 32.16 5.30
C HIS A 232 0.13 33.00 6.33
N GLN A 233 0.20 34.33 6.25
CA GLN A 233 -0.52 35.21 7.19
C GLN A 233 -2.05 35.12 7.05
N LYS A 234 -2.56 35.17 5.82
CA LYS A 234 -4.00 35.10 5.54
C LYS A 234 -4.56 33.72 5.89
N LEU A 235 -3.83 32.68 5.50
CA LEU A 235 -4.18 31.29 5.82
C LEU A 235 -4.17 31.06 7.33
N ALA A 236 -3.16 31.56 8.04
CA ALA A 236 -3.07 31.42 9.49
C ALA A 236 -4.21 32.14 10.22
N ALA A 237 -4.56 33.36 9.80
CA ALA A 237 -5.70 34.08 10.38
C ALA A 237 -7.01 33.30 10.15
N SER A 238 -7.24 32.83 8.93
CA SER A 238 -8.42 32.03 8.60
C SER A 238 -8.47 30.72 9.37
N LEU A 239 -7.35 30.00 9.47
CA LEU A 239 -7.24 28.74 10.21
C LEU A 239 -7.50 28.96 11.71
N ALA A 240 -6.91 30.00 12.30
CA ALA A 240 -7.15 30.34 13.70
C ALA A 240 -8.63 30.61 13.98
N SER A 241 -9.32 31.35 13.09
CA SER A 241 -10.76 31.59 13.21
C SER A 241 -11.58 30.30 13.09
N TYR A 242 -11.26 29.42 12.14
CA TYR A 242 -11.96 28.13 11.99
C TYR A 242 -11.72 27.20 13.17
N ILE A 243 -10.49 27.16 13.71
CA ILE A 243 -10.16 26.35 14.89
C ILE A 243 -10.97 26.84 16.09
N GLN A 244 -11.01 28.15 16.35
CA GLN A 244 -11.81 28.71 17.45
C GLN A 244 -13.29 28.41 17.29
N LEU A 245 -13.83 28.63 16.07
CA LEU A 245 -15.24 28.37 15.79
C LEU A 245 -15.61 26.90 16.02
N LEU A 246 -14.89 25.98 15.36
CA LEU A 246 -15.26 24.57 15.35
C LEU A 246 -14.90 23.83 16.64
N CYS A 247 -13.72 24.09 17.21
CA CYS A 247 -13.24 23.34 18.37
C CYS A 247 -13.69 23.94 19.71
N LEU A 248 -13.99 25.24 19.76
CA LEU A 248 -14.42 25.91 21.00
C LEU A 248 -15.88 26.32 20.91
N SER A 249 -16.23 27.31 20.08
CA SER A 249 -17.56 27.93 20.09
C SER A 249 -18.69 26.95 19.78
N CYS A 250 -18.58 26.17 18.70
CA CYS A 250 -19.61 25.18 18.35
C CYS A 250 -19.77 24.09 19.42
N VAL A 251 -18.71 23.73 20.14
CA VAL A 251 -18.76 22.72 21.21
C VAL A 251 -19.44 23.30 22.45
N GLU A 252 -19.09 24.52 22.84
CA GLU A 252 -19.77 25.22 23.94
C GLU A 252 -21.26 25.45 23.65
N GLU A 253 -21.60 25.91 22.44
CA GLU A 253 -22.98 26.07 21.99
C GLU A 253 -23.74 24.73 22.04
N SER A 254 -23.10 23.63 21.61
CA SER A 254 -23.70 22.30 21.69
C SER A 254 -23.96 21.85 23.14
N LEU A 255 -23.07 22.19 24.07
CA LEU A 255 -23.23 21.88 25.49
C LEU A 255 -24.35 22.70 26.14
N ILE A 256 -24.43 23.99 25.82
CA ILE A 256 -25.50 24.90 26.27
C ILE A 256 -26.85 24.47 25.69
N TRP A 257 -26.86 24.05 24.42
CA TRP A 257 -28.05 23.51 23.76
C TRP A 257 -28.52 22.21 24.44
N LEU A 258 -27.58 21.35 24.83
CA LEU A 258 -27.91 20.12 25.55
C LEU A 258 -28.49 20.38 26.96
N ASP A 259 -28.08 21.48 27.61
CA ASP A 259 -28.66 21.90 28.89
C ASP A 259 -30.07 22.51 28.75
N SER A 260 -30.40 23.08 27.58
CA SER A 260 -31.65 23.79 27.29
C SER A 260 -32.73 22.93 26.60
N TRP A 261 -32.77 21.63 26.92
CA TRP A 261 -33.79 20.66 26.48
C TRP A 261 -33.72 20.33 24.97
N PRO A 262 -32.70 19.57 24.55
CA PRO A 262 -32.43 19.28 23.15
C PRO A 262 -33.60 18.52 22.50
N GLY A 263 -34.13 19.06 21.39
CA GLY A 263 -35.21 18.41 20.62
C GLY A 263 -36.50 18.14 21.43
N GLY A 264 -36.74 18.88 22.52
CA GLY A 264 -37.88 18.68 23.41
C GLY A 264 -37.72 17.51 24.40
N LEU A 265 -36.54 16.86 24.43
CA LEU A 265 -36.24 15.79 25.37
C LEU A 265 -35.91 16.38 26.75
N LYS A 266 -36.78 16.15 27.73
CA LYS A 266 -36.58 16.63 29.10
C LYS A 266 -35.53 15.78 29.81
N LEU A 267 -34.30 16.28 29.83
CA LEU A 267 -33.19 15.69 30.57
C LEU A 267 -33.30 15.98 32.07
N ASN A 268 -32.53 15.25 32.87
CA ASN A 268 -32.39 15.56 34.29
C ASN A 268 -31.63 16.89 34.42
N THR A 269 -32.31 17.92 34.92
CA THR A 269 -31.81 19.30 34.91
C THR A 269 -30.57 19.49 35.76
N ASP A 270 -30.47 18.82 36.90
CA ASP A 270 -29.34 19.03 37.83
C ASP A 270 -28.08 18.32 37.33
N LEU A 271 -28.26 17.10 36.81
CA LEU A 271 -27.17 16.35 36.19
C LEU A 271 -26.69 17.03 34.90
N SER A 272 -27.62 17.53 34.07
CA SER A 272 -27.30 18.26 32.86
C SER A 272 -26.48 19.52 33.16
N LYS A 273 -26.92 20.34 34.12
CA LYS A 273 -26.17 21.53 34.56
C LYS A 273 -24.77 21.18 35.04
N PHE A 274 -24.62 20.08 35.78
CA PHE A 274 -23.30 19.61 36.22
C PHE A 274 -22.40 19.25 35.04
N TYR A 275 -22.88 18.43 34.10
CA TYR A 275 -22.13 18.04 32.92
C TYR A 275 -21.77 19.23 32.03
N SER A 276 -22.74 20.10 31.74
CA SER A 276 -22.53 21.29 30.92
C SER A 276 -21.43 22.17 31.50
N LYS A 277 -21.51 22.51 32.79
CA LYS A 277 -20.49 23.33 33.46
C LYS A 277 -19.12 22.67 33.43
N MET A 278 -19.05 21.38 33.77
CA MET A 278 -17.78 20.64 33.83
C MET A 278 -17.11 20.55 32.45
N PHE A 279 -17.84 20.19 31.39
CA PHE A 279 -17.29 20.10 30.05
C PHE A 279 -16.95 21.47 29.46
N ILE A 280 -17.77 22.49 29.68
CA ILE A 280 -17.44 23.87 29.27
C ILE A 280 -16.14 24.31 29.95
N SER A 281 -15.95 24.04 31.24
CA SER A 281 -14.68 24.36 31.93
C SER A 281 -13.48 23.65 31.32
N ILE A 282 -13.60 22.39 30.87
CA ILE A 282 -12.51 21.69 30.18
C ILE A 282 -12.22 22.33 28.82
N VAL A 283 -13.27 22.64 28.04
CA VAL A 283 -13.14 23.28 26.72
C VAL A 283 -12.50 24.66 26.86
N GLN A 284 -12.91 25.46 27.84
CA GLN A 284 -12.35 26.79 28.11
C GLN A 284 -10.90 26.74 28.58
N LEU A 285 -10.57 25.83 29.50
CA LEU A 285 -9.19 25.67 29.97
C LEU A 285 -8.23 25.36 28.81
N TRP A 286 -8.65 24.47 27.89
CA TRP A 286 -7.86 24.19 26.70
C TRP A 286 -7.92 25.32 25.68
N GLY A 287 -9.08 25.97 25.53
CA GLY A 287 -9.27 27.13 24.68
C GLY A 287 -8.32 28.26 25.02
N ASP A 288 -8.16 28.56 26.31
CA ASP A 288 -7.22 29.56 26.80
C ASP A 288 -5.78 29.18 26.43
N LEU A 289 -5.37 27.93 26.68
CA LEU A 289 -4.05 27.42 26.28
C LEU A 289 -3.83 27.55 24.76
N LEU A 290 -4.82 27.16 23.97
CA LEU A 290 -4.78 27.15 22.51
C LEU A 290 -4.69 28.58 21.95
N VAL A 291 -5.52 29.50 22.44
CA VAL A 291 -5.55 30.91 22.01
C VAL A 291 -4.28 31.66 22.41
N HIS A 292 -3.73 31.40 23.60
CA HIS A 292 -2.59 32.17 24.11
C HIS A 292 -1.23 31.59 23.69
N HIS A 293 -1.13 30.27 23.49
CA HIS A 293 0.16 29.63 23.20
C HIS A 293 0.29 29.04 21.79
N ILE A 294 -0.80 28.55 21.18
CA ILE A 294 -0.71 27.87 19.88
C ILE A 294 -1.07 28.80 18.73
N LEU A 295 -2.21 29.49 18.83
CA LEU A 295 -2.74 30.34 17.75
C LEU A 295 -1.82 31.48 17.31
N PRO A 296 -1.08 32.16 18.19
CA PRO A 296 -0.14 33.21 17.77
C PRO A 296 0.96 32.68 16.85
N HIS A 297 1.30 31.39 16.98
CA HIS A 297 2.31 30.72 16.17
C HIS A 297 1.74 30.01 14.92
N THR A 298 0.44 30.13 14.64
CA THR A 298 -0.19 29.50 13.46
C THR A 298 0.49 29.92 12.16
N SER A 299 0.90 31.19 12.04
CA SER A 299 1.63 31.70 10.88
C SER A 299 2.95 30.96 10.65
N SER A 300 3.72 30.75 11.73
CA SER A 300 4.97 29.99 11.70
C SER A 300 4.73 28.50 11.42
N LEU A 301 3.64 27.92 11.93
CA LEU A 301 3.27 26.52 11.66
C LEU A 301 2.87 26.32 10.19
N VAL A 302 2.12 27.26 9.59
CA VAL A 302 1.78 27.24 8.16
C VAL A 302 3.06 27.35 7.33
N LEU A 303 3.99 28.22 7.72
CA LEU A 303 5.28 28.36 7.04
C LEU A 303 6.14 27.09 7.18
N LEU A 304 6.16 26.47 8.35
CA LEU A 304 6.82 25.18 8.58
C LEU A 304 6.23 24.08 7.68
N CYS A 305 4.90 24.02 7.56
CA CYS A 305 4.22 23.12 6.63
C CYS A 305 4.61 23.43 5.17
N GLY A 306 4.72 24.71 4.80
CA GLY A 306 5.16 25.15 3.49
C GLY A 306 6.58 24.69 3.16
N TYR A 307 7.55 24.93 4.04
CA TYR A 307 8.92 24.45 3.85
C TYR A 307 9.01 22.93 3.82
N ALA A 308 8.29 22.23 4.71
CA ALA A 308 8.24 20.78 4.70
C ALA A 308 7.65 20.22 3.40
N SER A 309 6.66 20.90 2.82
CA SER A 309 6.08 20.56 1.51
C SER A 309 7.09 20.75 0.37
N ILE A 310 7.85 21.85 0.38
CA ILE A 310 8.85 22.17 -0.66
C ILE A 310 10.01 21.17 -0.64
N PHE A 311 10.56 20.86 0.54
CA PHE A 311 11.75 20.01 0.67
C PHE A 311 11.44 18.51 0.85
N GLY A 312 10.30 18.18 1.45
CA GLY A 312 9.88 16.80 1.72
C GLY A 312 8.86 16.25 0.73
N GLY A 313 8.17 17.11 -0.02
CA GLY A 313 7.01 16.74 -0.84
C GLY A 313 5.69 16.91 -0.09
N PHE A 314 4.58 16.82 -0.82
CA PHE A 314 3.23 17.06 -0.29
C PHE A 314 2.89 16.16 0.89
N THR A 315 3.31 14.89 0.84
CA THR A 315 3.14 13.91 1.92
C THR A 315 3.69 14.36 3.27
N PHE A 316 4.82 15.08 3.33
CA PHE A 316 5.36 15.57 4.60
C PHE A 316 4.50 16.69 5.20
N SER A 317 3.94 17.55 4.36
CA SER A 317 3.04 18.60 4.85
C SER A 317 1.73 18.01 5.39
N LEU A 318 1.16 17.00 4.72
CA LEU A 318 -0.01 16.28 5.24
C LEU A 318 0.27 15.63 6.59
N ALA A 319 1.43 15.00 6.75
CA ALA A 319 1.85 14.38 8.00
C ALA A 319 2.01 15.42 9.14
N LEU A 320 2.55 16.60 8.85
CA LEU A 320 2.61 17.71 9.80
C LEU A 320 1.24 18.25 10.21
N ILE A 321 0.33 18.40 9.24
CA ILE A 321 -1.03 18.90 9.49
C ILE A 321 -1.80 17.96 10.41
N ILE A 322 -1.72 16.65 10.18
CA ILE A 322 -2.45 15.68 11.02
C ILE A 322 -1.85 15.58 12.43
N ASP A 323 -0.52 15.63 12.56
CA ASP A 323 0.14 15.68 13.87
C ASP A 323 -0.24 16.97 14.62
N ALA A 324 -0.30 18.11 13.93
CA ALA A 324 -0.72 19.37 14.54
C ALA A 324 -2.17 19.33 15.03
N LEU A 325 -3.07 18.75 14.23
CA LEU A 325 -4.46 18.53 14.60
C LEU A 325 -4.58 17.63 15.85
N GLY A 326 -3.91 16.47 15.83
CA GLY A 326 -4.03 15.47 16.90
C GLY A 326 -3.39 15.89 18.22
N PHE A 327 -2.21 16.50 18.19
CA PHE A 327 -1.45 16.84 19.41
C PHE A 327 -1.85 18.18 20.02
N PHE A 328 -2.12 19.21 19.20
CA PHE A 328 -2.30 20.57 19.71
C PHE A 328 -3.76 21.05 19.64
N ILE A 329 -4.52 20.67 18.61
CA ILE A 329 -5.83 21.28 18.37
C ILE A 329 -6.95 20.53 19.11
N THR A 330 -7.03 19.20 18.97
CA THR A 330 -8.20 18.43 19.42
C THR A 330 -8.08 17.61 20.73
N PRO A 331 -7.02 17.68 21.56
CA PRO A 331 -6.89 16.74 22.68
C PRO A 331 -7.94 16.95 23.79
N HIS A 332 -8.44 18.17 24.00
CA HIS A 332 -9.54 18.43 24.93
C HIS A 332 -10.83 17.69 24.54
N LEU A 333 -11.13 17.58 23.24
CA LEU A 333 -12.28 16.82 22.74
C LEU A 333 -12.12 15.33 23.03
N THR A 334 -10.91 14.80 22.85
CA THR A 334 -10.57 13.42 23.22
C THR A 334 -10.72 13.19 24.72
N VAL A 335 -10.29 14.13 25.57
CA VAL A 335 -10.46 14.06 27.02
C VAL A 335 -11.94 14.04 27.40
N CYS A 336 -12.75 14.93 26.84
CA CYS A 336 -14.20 14.95 27.05
C CYS A 336 -14.88 13.65 26.61
N TYR A 337 -14.45 13.08 25.48
CA TYR A 337 -14.91 11.76 25.02
C TYR A 337 -14.52 10.64 26.00
N ILE A 338 -13.27 10.60 26.47
CA ILE A 338 -12.81 9.58 27.43
C ILE A 338 -13.62 9.67 28.73
N LEU A 339 -13.82 10.88 29.26
CA LEU A 339 -14.56 11.10 30.49
C LEU A 339 -16.04 10.73 30.36
N SER A 340 -16.71 11.17 29.29
CA SER A 340 -18.11 10.81 29.03
C SER A 340 -18.29 9.31 28.80
N ARG A 341 -17.37 8.67 28.07
CA ARG A 341 -17.35 7.21 27.86
C ARG A 341 -17.17 6.46 29.18
N LEU A 342 -16.30 6.93 30.08
CA LEU A 342 -16.06 6.32 31.38
C LEU A 342 -17.36 6.30 32.19
N VAL A 343 -18.02 7.45 32.33
CA VAL A 343 -19.27 7.53 33.11
C VAL A 343 -20.38 6.72 32.45
N TYR A 344 -20.50 6.79 31.12
CA TYR A 344 -21.45 5.97 30.37
C TYR A 344 -21.24 4.47 30.63
N SER A 345 -20.00 3.99 30.61
CA SER A 345 -19.70 2.57 30.86
C SER A 345 -20.10 2.16 32.28
N ILE A 346 -19.74 2.96 33.29
CA ILE A 346 -20.08 2.69 34.70
C ILE A 346 -21.60 2.61 34.88
N VAL A 347 -22.35 3.57 34.35
CA VAL A 347 -23.81 3.59 34.49
C VAL A 347 -24.47 2.48 33.70
N LYS A 348 -24.01 2.18 32.47
CA LYS A 348 -24.50 1.06 31.67
C LYS A 348 -24.31 -0.27 32.40
N ASP A 349 -23.15 -0.50 32.98
CA ASP A 349 -22.83 -1.75 33.70
C ASP A 349 -23.64 -1.85 35.01
N ALA A 350 -23.77 -0.73 35.74
CA ALA A 350 -24.63 -0.65 36.92
C ALA A 350 -26.11 -0.95 36.57
N LEU A 351 -26.62 -0.35 35.49
CA LEU A 351 -27.98 -0.57 35.02
C LEU A 351 -28.23 -2.03 34.64
N GLY A 352 -27.26 -2.67 33.97
CA GLY A 352 -27.31 -4.09 33.63
C GLY A 352 -27.33 -5.00 34.87
N GLY A 353 -26.51 -4.68 35.88
CA GLY A 353 -26.50 -5.40 37.16
C GLY A 353 -27.80 -5.22 37.95
N LEU A 354 -28.30 -4.00 38.06
CA LEU A 354 -29.55 -3.72 38.78
C LEU A 354 -30.78 -4.28 38.08
N TRP A 355 -30.79 -4.29 36.74
CA TRP A 355 -31.83 -4.97 35.96
C TRP A 355 -31.87 -6.49 36.23
N ALA A 356 -30.73 -7.10 36.55
CA ALA A 356 -30.71 -8.48 37.00
C ALA A 356 -31.34 -8.63 38.39
N VAL A 357 -30.96 -7.79 39.34
CA VAL A 357 -31.53 -7.77 40.71
C VAL A 357 -33.04 -7.57 40.67
N PHE A 358 -33.53 -6.62 39.88
CA PHE A 358 -34.97 -6.35 39.70
C PHE A 358 -35.75 -7.58 39.20
N ARG A 359 -35.10 -8.47 38.44
CA ARG A 359 -35.69 -9.73 37.95
C ARG A 359 -35.44 -10.94 38.86
N GLY A 360 -34.84 -10.74 40.03
CA GLY A 360 -34.45 -11.83 40.93
C GLY A 360 -33.34 -12.71 40.35
N LYS A 361 -32.42 -12.13 39.55
CA LYS A 361 -31.32 -12.86 38.92
C LYS A 361 -29.96 -12.37 39.41
N ARG A 362 -29.01 -13.29 39.53
CA ARG A 362 -27.61 -13.01 39.88
C ARG A 362 -26.66 -13.65 38.87
N TYR A 363 -25.61 -12.94 38.49
CA TYR A 363 -24.58 -13.51 37.62
C TYR A 363 -23.71 -14.49 38.41
N ASN A 364 -23.65 -15.74 37.95
CA ASN A 364 -22.82 -16.77 38.54
C ASN A 364 -21.49 -16.85 37.77
N VAL A 365 -20.42 -16.33 38.38
CA VAL A 365 -19.07 -16.31 37.78
C VAL A 365 -18.56 -17.73 37.50
N LEU A 366 -18.91 -18.72 38.34
CA LEU A 366 -18.45 -20.11 38.18
C LEU A 366 -19.10 -20.83 36.99
N ARG A 367 -20.34 -20.44 36.64
CA ARG A 367 -21.11 -21.06 35.56
C ARG A 367 -21.30 -20.15 34.34
N ASN A 368 -20.71 -18.95 34.38
CA ASN A 368 -20.75 -17.94 33.33
C ASN A 368 -22.18 -17.66 32.79
N ARG A 369 -23.18 -17.62 33.69
CA ARG A 369 -24.60 -17.44 33.34
C ARG A 369 -25.40 -16.70 34.42
N MET A 370 -26.57 -16.19 34.05
CA MET A 370 -27.54 -15.61 35.00
C MET A 370 -28.38 -16.72 35.64
N ASP A 371 -28.28 -16.90 36.96
CA ASP A 371 -29.09 -17.83 37.74
C ASP A 371 -30.18 -17.06 38.53
N THR A 372 -31.30 -17.73 38.81
CA THR A 372 -32.31 -17.21 39.75
C THR A 372 -31.70 -17.18 41.16
N TRP A 373 -31.94 -16.10 41.89
CA TRP A 373 -31.42 -15.93 43.24
C TRP A 373 -32.50 -15.33 44.14
N ASP A 374 -32.66 -15.90 45.33
CA ASP A 374 -33.58 -15.37 46.34
C ASP A 374 -32.90 -14.18 47.03
N PHE A 375 -33.28 -12.98 46.60
CA PHE A 375 -32.91 -11.73 47.26
C PHE A 375 -33.88 -11.44 48.39
N ASP A 376 -33.37 -10.93 49.51
CA ASP A 376 -34.23 -10.41 50.58
C ASP A 376 -35.07 -9.24 50.05
N ILE A 377 -36.25 -9.04 50.63
CA ILE A 377 -37.18 -7.97 50.23
C ILE A 377 -36.47 -6.61 50.26
N ASP A 378 -35.66 -6.34 51.29
CA ASP A 378 -34.91 -5.09 51.44
C ASP A 378 -33.92 -4.86 50.30
N GLN A 379 -33.23 -5.92 49.86
CA GLN A 379 -32.28 -5.85 48.74
C GLN A 379 -32.99 -5.59 47.42
N LEU A 380 -34.14 -6.23 47.21
CA LEU A 380 -34.96 -6.03 46.01
C LEU A 380 -35.52 -4.59 45.97
N VAL A 381 -36.01 -4.08 47.09
CA VAL A 381 -36.52 -2.70 47.20
C VAL A 381 -35.41 -1.69 46.94
N PHE A 382 -34.25 -1.83 47.61
CA PHE A 382 -33.10 -0.96 47.39
C PHE A 382 -32.60 -1.00 45.93
N GLY A 383 -32.47 -2.21 45.37
CA GLY A 383 -32.08 -2.40 43.98
C GLY A 383 -33.08 -1.77 43.00
N THR A 384 -34.38 -1.87 43.28
CA THR A 384 -35.42 -1.24 42.47
C THR A 384 -35.37 0.29 42.55
N MET A 385 -35.17 0.86 43.74
CA MET A 385 -35.02 2.31 43.92
C MET A 385 -33.81 2.85 43.14
N LEU A 386 -32.64 2.23 43.31
CA LEU A 386 -31.43 2.64 42.60
C LEU A 386 -31.57 2.43 41.09
N PHE A 387 -32.28 1.38 40.66
CA PHE A 387 -32.54 1.08 39.25
C PHE A 387 -33.39 2.18 38.63
N THR A 388 -34.52 2.51 39.25
CA THR A 388 -35.41 3.58 38.76
C THR A 388 -34.67 4.90 38.67
N LEU A 389 -33.87 5.27 39.66
CA LEU A 389 -33.04 6.48 39.63
C LEU A 389 -32.07 6.45 38.44
N LEU A 390 -31.29 5.38 38.27
CA LEU A 390 -30.31 5.28 37.17
C LEU A 390 -30.99 5.28 35.80
N VAL A 391 -32.15 4.64 35.64
CA VAL A 391 -32.95 4.69 34.40
C VAL A 391 -33.34 6.13 34.05
N PHE A 392 -33.74 6.95 35.03
CA PHE A 392 -34.09 8.35 34.79
C PHE A 392 -32.88 9.25 34.51
N LEU A 393 -31.70 8.93 35.06
CA LEU A 393 -30.47 9.67 34.79
C LEU A 393 -29.83 9.27 33.45
N PHE A 394 -30.04 8.02 33.01
CA PHE A 394 -29.38 7.43 31.85
C PHE A 394 -29.54 8.24 30.54
N PRO A 395 -30.72 8.75 30.16
CA PRO A 395 -30.88 9.55 28.94
C PRO A 395 -29.95 10.78 28.90
N THR A 396 -29.73 11.42 30.04
CA THR A 396 -28.83 12.58 30.16
C THR A 396 -27.39 12.15 29.89
N ILE A 397 -26.95 11.06 30.53
CA ILE A 397 -25.59 10.53 30.35
C ILE A 397 -25.36 10.07 28.91
N LEU A 398 -26.36 9.40 28.32
CA LEU A 398 -26.32 8.95 26.93
C LEU A 398 -26.21 10.13 25.96
N ALA A 399 -26.94 11.22 26.19
CA ALA A 399 -26.91 12.40 25.32
C ALA A 399 -25.53 13.07 25.30
N TYR A 400 -24.93 13.33 26.47
CA TYR A 400 -23.59 13.91 26.57
C TYR A 400 -22.51 12.97 25.99
N TYR A 401 -22.60 11.66 26.25
CA TYR A 401 -21.72 10.68 25.61
C TYR A 401 -21.85 10.69 24.09
N SER A 402 -23.08 10.75 23.56
CA SER A 402 -23.34 10.75 22.12
C SER A 402 -22.74 11.96 21.41
N LEU A 403 -22.83 13.15 22.01
CA LEU A 403 -22.20 14.38 21.48
C LEU A 403 -20.71 14.18 21.26
N PHE A 404 -19.97 13.77 22.30
CA PHE A 404 -18.53 13.58 22.18
C PHE A 404 -18.15 12.35 21.35
N ALA A 405 -18.99 11.32 21.30
CA ALA A 405 -18.79 10.17 20.41
C ALA A 405 -18.89 10.58 18.93
N VAL A 406 -19.84 11.44 18.56
CA VAL A 406 -19.96 11.97 17.19
C VAL A 406 -18.76 12.84 16.83
N ILE A 407 -18.34 13.73 17.73
CA ILE A 407 -17.13 14.55 17.55
C ILE A 407 -15.90 13.65 17.36
N GLN A 408 -15.70 12.66 18.24
CA GLN A 408 -14.58 11.74 18.15
C GLN A 408 -14.59 10.93 16.85
N LEU A 409 -15.77 10.47 16.42
CA LEU A 409 -15.91 9.76 15.15
C LEU A 409 -15.53 10.66 13.96
N ALA A 410 -15.97 11.92 13.96
CA ALA A 410 -15.60 12.88 12.92
C ALA A 410 -14.07 13.11 12.85
N LEU A 411 -13.41 13.23 14.00
CA LEU A 411 -11.95 13.36 14.09
C LEU A 411 -11.23 12.10 13.56
N LEU A 412 -11.68 10.91 13.95
CA LEU A 412 -11.11 9.65 13.45
C LEU A 412 -11.33 9.47 11.94
N MET A 413 -12.49 9.87 11.42
CA MET A 413 -12.77 9.83 9.98
C MET A 413 -11.86 10.79 9.21
N LEU A 414 -11.65 12.01 9.72
CA LEU A 414 -10.71 12.96 9.13
C LEU A 414 -9.29 12.39 9.09
N GLN A 415 -8.84 11.81 10.20
CA GLN A 415 -7.53 11.16 10.27
C GLN A 415 -7.41 10.00 9.26
N ALA A 416 -8.42 9.13 9.17
CA ALA A 416 -8.43 8.02 8.23
C ALA A 416 -8.41 8.49 6.76
N VAL A 417 -9.08 9.58 6.42
CA VAL A 417 -9.04 10.18 5.07
C VAL A 417 -7.63 10.67 4.73
N VAL A 418 -6.96 11.34 5.67
CA VAL A 418 -5.58 11.82 5.44
C VAL A 418 -4.59 10.65 5.36
N GLU A 419 -4.71 9.65 6.23
CA GLU A 419 -3.86 8.44 6.21
C GLU A 419 -4.04 7.63 4.93
N THR A 420 -5.27 7.50 4.44
CA THR A 420 -5.53 6.83 3.15
C THR A 420 -4.95 7.63 1.99
N LEU A 421 -5.09 8.96 1.97
CA LEU A 421 -4.44 9.83 0.99
C LEU A 421 -2.91 9.67 0.99
N LEU A 422 -2.29 9.63 2.18
CA LEU A 422 -0.86 9.35 2.34
C LEU A 422 -0.48 7.97 1.77
N ALA A 423 -1.27 6.93 2.05
CA ALA A 423 -1.04 5.60 1.52
C ALA A 423 -1.13 5.55 -0.02
N PHE A 424 -2.10 6.26 -0.61
CA PHE A 424 -2.22 6.41 -2.06
C PHE A 424 -0.99 7.13 -2.62
N MET A 425 -0.60 8.27 -2.08
CA MET A 425 0.57 9.03 -2.56
C MET A 425 1.88 8.23 -2.47
N ASN A 426 2.00 7.33 -1.48
CA ASN A 426 3.23 6.55 -1.26
C ASN A 426 3.30 5.23 -2.05
N HIS A 427 2.17 4.61 -2.41
CA HIS A 427 2.15 3.25 -2.94
C HIS A 427 1.28 3.04 -4.19
N PHE A 428 0.64 4.08 -4.72
CA PHE A 428 -0.27 3.91 -5.86
C PHE A 428 0.47 3.44 -7.13
N PRO A 429 0.00 2.38 -7.82
CA PRO A 429 0.70 1.79 -8.96
C PRO A 429 0.49 2.59 -10.26
N LEU A 430 0.78 3.89 -10.26
CA LEU A 430 0.59 4.81 -11.39
C LEU A 430 1.26 4.31 -12.66
N PHE A 431 2.52 3.90 -12.57
CA PHE A 431 3.28 3.49 -13.75
C PHE A 431 2.74 2.18 -14.32
N LYS A 432 2.28 1.25 -13.48
CA LYS A 432 1.61 0.02 -13.94
C LYS A 432 0.29 0.33 -14.63
N LEU A 433 -0.51 1.25 -14.09
CA LEU A 433 -1.78 1.65 -14.71
C LEU A 433 -1.55 2.34 -16.06
N MET A 434 -0.55 3.23 -16.14
CA MET A 434 -0.11 3.84 -17.39
C MET A 434 0.35 2.78 -18.40
N LEU A 435 1.15 1.80 -17.99
CA LEU A 435 1.59 0.71 -18.86
C LEU A 435 0.41 -0.13 -19.36
N LYS A 436 -0.59 -0.40 -18.52
CA LYS A 436 -1.80 -1.12 -18.92
C LYS A 436 -2.54 -0.45 -20.09
N VAL A 437 -2.55 0.89 -20.12
CA VAL A 437 -3.16 1.66 -21.21
C VAL A 437 -2.24 1.76 -22.43
N LYS A 438 -0.94 2.00 -22.23
CA LYS A 438 -0.01 2.31 -23.33
C LYS A 438 0.59 1.08 -24.02
N ASP A 439 0.96 0.05 -23.26
CA ASP A 439 1.57 -1.18 -23.77
C ASP A 439 1.34 -2.33 -22.76
N PRO A 440 0.15 -2.96 -22.76
CA PRO A 440 -0.21 -3.99 -21.78
C PRO A 440 0.71 -5.21 -21.82
N ALA A 441 1.36 -5.49 -22.95
CA ALA A 441 2.29 -6.62 -23.11
C ALA A 441 3.58 -6.51 -22.27
N ARG A 442 3.83 -5.37 -21.61
CA ARG A 442 4.93 -5.18 -20.64
C ARG A 442 4.57 -5.58 -19.21
N LEU A 443 3.30 -5.79 -18.95
CA LEU A 443 2.80 -6.27 -17.67
C LEU A 443 2.64 -7.79 -17.73
N PRO A 444 2.63 -8.46 -16.57
CA PRO A 444 2.33 -9.89 -16.54
C PRO A 444 0.94 -10.14 -17.12
N ALA A 445 0.89 -10.86 -18.23
CA ALA A 445 -0.30 -11.17 -19.00
C ALA A 445 -0.52 -12.68 -19.02
N SER A 446 -1.77 -13.13 -18.90
CA SER A 446 -2.10 -14.55 -18.99
C SER A 446 -1.83 -15.08 -20.40
N VAL A 447 -1.25 -16.28 -20.48
CA VAL A 447 -1.03 -17.00 -21.73
C VAL A 447 -2.32 -17.71 -22.17
N TYR A 448 -2.67 -17.61 -23.46
CA TYR A 448 -3.74 -18.40 -24.07
C TYR A 448 -3.29 -19.02 -25.40
N PHE A 449 -3.97 -20.10 -25.78
CA PHE A 449 -3.73 -20.81 -27.04
C PHE A 449 -4.79 -20.42 -28.06
N LEU A 450 -4.36 -19.86 -29.19
CA LEU A 450 -5.19 -19.59 -30.35
C LEU A 450 -5.10 -20.79 -31.30
N ILE A 451 -6.20 -21.51 -31.46
CA ILE A 451 -6.28 -22.65 -32.39
C ILE A 451 -6.66 -22.11 -33.77
N THR A 452 -5.75 -22.26 -34.74
CA THR A 452 -5.95 -21.96 -36.16
C THR A 452 -6.15 -23.26 -36.94
N LYS A 453 -6.70 -23.21 -38.15
CA LYS A 453 -6.98 -24.39 -39.00
C LYS A 453 -5.80 -25.37 -39.12
N ASP A 454 -4.57 -24.84 -39.17
CA ASP A 454 -3.36 -25.63 -39.40
C ASP A 454 -2.33 -25.55 -38.26
N SER A 455 -2.60 -24.79 -37.18
CA SER A 455 -1.60 -24.53 -36.13
C SER A 455 -2.16 -24.01 -34.81
N ILE A 456 -1.50 -24.30 -33.69
CA ILE A 456 -1.77 -23.70 -32.37
C ILE A 456 -0.75 -22.59 -32.11
N ILE A 457 -1.21 -21.38 -31.77
CA ILE A 457 -0.34 -20.22 -31.50
C ILE A 457 -0.50 -19.79 -30.04
N VAL A 458 0.61 -19.62 -29.33
CA VAL A 458 0.67 -19.07 -27.98
C VAL A 458 0.66 -17.55 -28.04
N GLN A 459 -0.31 -16.92 -27.36
CA GLN A 459 -0.44 -15.45 -27.26
C GLN A 459 -0.63 -15.00 -25.82
N THR A 460 -0.37 -13.72 -25.56
CA THR A 460 -0.60 -13.04 -24.27
C THR A 460 -1.82 -12.13 -24.36
N ARG A 461 -2.60 -12.04 -23.27
CA ARG A 461 -3.82 -11.23 -23.19
C ARG A 461 -3.62 -9.89 -22.52
#